data_AF-A0A552HYM5-F1
#
_entry.id   AF-A0A552HYM5-F1
#
_cell.length_a   1.000
_cell.length_b   1.000
_cell.length_c   1.000
_cell.angle_alpha   90.00
_cell.angle_beta   90.00
_cell.angle_gamma   90.00
#
_symmetry.space_group_name_H-M   'P 1'
#
loop_
_entity.id
_entity.type
_entity.pdbx_description
1 polymer ?
#
loop_
_entity_poly.entity_id
_entity_poly.type
_entity_poly.pdbx_seq_one_letter_code
_entity_poly.pdbx_strand_id
1 'polypeptide(L)'
;MKSYPVEFRQKILDCYHNEPISQRQLAKRFCVTLSFVQSRETGDIRPKTYRCGRHLKLTPEQMSALCELIEKNNDATLAELSELFLERTGILLSVATVARIAERLRMTRKKNSTPAKKRDRNSTKT
;
A
#
# COMPACT_ATOMS: atom_id res chain seq x y z
N MET A 1 10.51 16.83 0.94
CA MET A 1 11.53 17.31 -0.01
C MET A 1 11.46 16.45 -1.27
N LYS A 2 11.49 17.06 -2.47
CA LYS A 2 11.40 16.31 -3.73
C LYS A 2 12.73 15.61 -3.99
N SER A 3 12.69 14.34 -4.36
CA SER A 3 13.91 13.62 -4.73
C SER A 3 14.38 14.06 -6.11
N TYR A 4 15.69 14.01 -6.37
CA TYR A 4 16.23 14.22 -7.71
C TYR A 4 15.58 13.23 -8.72
N PRO A 5 15.54 13.57 -10.01
CA PRO A 5 15.14 12.62 -11.06
C PRO A 5 16.07 11.40 -11.11
N VAL A 6 15.59 10.30 -11.70
CA VAL A 6 16.41 9.09 -11.93
C VAL A 6 17.52 9.39 -12.93
N GLU A 7 17.22 10.11 -14.01
CA GLU A 7 18.20 10.55 -15.02
C GLU A 7 19.41 11.28 -14.43
N PHE A 8 19.17 12.14 -13.43
CA PHE A 8 20.24 12.87 -12.76
C PHE A 8 21.18 11.94 -11.99
N ARG A 9 20.62 10.89 -11.37
CA ARG A 9 21.41 9.87 -10.67
C ARG A 9 22.15 8.96 -11.63
N GLN A 10 21.55 8.64 -12.76
CA GLN A 10 22.18 7.84 -13.82
C GLN A 10 23.43 8.55 -14.34
N LYS A 11 23.34 9.85 -14.65
CA LYS A 11 24.49 10.65 -15.10
C LYS A 11 25.66 10.66 -14.10
N ILE A 12 25.37 10.68 -12.80
CA ILE A 12 26.40 10.61 -11.76
C ILE A 12 27.09 9.24 -11.77
N LEU A 13 26.31 8.17 -11.91
CA LEU A 13 26.83 6.80 -11.97
C LEU A 13 27.65 6.57 -13.24
N ASP A 14 27.19 7.07 -14.38
CA ASP A 14 27.91 6.97 -15.66
C ASP A 14 29.26 7.70 -15.58
N CYS A 15 29.30 8.90 -15.00
CA CYS A 15 30.57 9.61 -14.77
C CYS A 15 31.51 8.88 -13.82
N TYR A 16 30.98 8.16 -12.83
CA TYR A 16 31.78 7.36 -11.90
C TYR A 16 32.42 6.14 -12.58
N HIS A 17 31.71 5.49 -13.51
CA HIS A 17 32.23 4.33 -14.25
C HIS A 17 33.16 4.72 -15.40
N ASN A 18 32.89 5.83 -16.09
CA ASN A 18 33.62 6.22 -17.29
C ASN A 18 34.89 7.03 -17.00
N GLU A 19 34.97 7.69 -15.84
CA GLU A 19 36.09 8.56 -15.50
C GLU A 19 36.72 8.14 -14.15
N PRO A 20 38.06 8.10 -14.02
CA PRO A 20 38.72 7.82 -12.75
C PRO A 20 38.63 9.04 -11.81
N ILE A 21 37.43 9.30 -11.28
CA ILE A 21 37.12 10.45 -10.42
C ILE A 21 36.74 10.00 -9.02
N SER A 22 37.30 10.66 -8.00
CA SER A 22 36.91 10.40 -6.61
C SER A 22 35.47 10.86 -6.34
N GLN A 23 34.75 10.14 -5.46
CA GLN A 23 33.38 10.50 -5.06
C GLN A 23 33.26 11.96 -4.56
N ARG A 24 34.31 12.50 -3.94
CA ARG A 24 34.35 13.89 -3.45
C ARG A 24 34.43 14.91 -4.59
N GLN A 25 35.18 14.61 -5.64
CA GLN A 25 35.23 15.44 -6.85
C GLN A 25 33.93 15.33 -7.65
N LEU A 26 33.34 14.14 -7.70
CA LEU A 26 32.04 13.91 -8.32
C LEU A 26 30.95 14.74 -7.64
N ALA A 27 30.92 14.73 -6.30
CA ALA A 27 30.00 15.54 -5.51
C ALA A 27 30.15 17.04 -5.80
N LYS A 28 31.38 17.54 -5.92
CA LYS A 28 31.66 18.93 -6.31
C LYS A 28 31.17 19.25 -7.73
N ARG A 29 31.44 18.36 -8.70
CA ARG A 29 31.04 18.54 -10.12
C ARG A 29 29.54 18.64 -10.30
N PHE A 30 28.79 17.84 -9.54
CA PHE A 30 27.33 17.81 -9.60
C PHE A 30 26.64 18.70 -8.54
N CYS A 31 27.42 19.47 -7.76
CA CYS A 31 26.91 20.31 -6.67
C CYS A 31 26.00 19.56 -5.67
N VAL A 32 26.35 18.31 -5.36
CA VAL A 32 25.62 17.45 -4.41
C VAL A 32 26.47 17.15 -3.18
N THR A 33 25.84 16.67 -2.11
CA THR A 33 26.55 16.22 -0.91
C THR A 33 27.28 14.90 -1.16
N LEU A 34 28.38 14.67 -0.45
CA LEU A 34 29.13 13.41 -0.51
C LEU A 34 28.25 12.19 -0.15
N SER A 35 27.39 12.34 0.86
CA SER A 35 26.42 11.32 1.26
C SER A 35 25.46 10.92 0.14
N PHE A 36 25.14 11.84 -0.77
CA PHE A 36 24.27 11.54 -1.92
C PHE A 36 24.94 10.58 -2.89
N VAL A 37 26.22 10.79 -3.19
CA VAL A 37 27.02 9.93 -4.08
C VAL A 37 27.28 8.56 -3.45
N GLN A 38 27.65 8.51 -2.17
CA GLN A 38 27.90 7.26 -1.44
C GLN A 38 26.68 6.34 -1.36
N SER A 39 25.49 6.92 -1.20
CA SER A 39 24.24 6.16 -1.10
C SER A 39 23.82 5.40 -2.37
N ARG A 40 24.59 5.50 -3.46
CA ARG A 40 24.24 4.99 -4.80
C ARG A 40 25.11 3.84 -5.30
N GLU A 41 26.24 3.56 -4.63
CA GLU A 41 27.06 2.40 -4.97
C GLU A 41 26.35 1.07 -4.67
N THR A 42 25.36 1.08 -3.78
CA THR A 42 24.60 -0.12 -3.38
C THR A 42 23.58 -0.60 -4.44
N GLY A 43 23.61 -0.03 -5.65
CA GLY A 43 22.94 -0.57 -6.84
C GLY A 43 21.51 -0.08 -7.11
N ASP A 44 20.80 0.52 -6.14
CA ASP A 44 19.47 1.08 -6.40
C ASP A 44 19.52 2.59 -6.72
N ILE A 45 19.31 2.90 -7.99
CA ILE A 45 19.30 4.26 -8.55
C ILE A 45 17.96 4.94 -8.25
N ARG A 46 16.90 4.18 -7.93
CA ARG A 46 15.58 4.76 -7.71
C ARG A 46 15.55 5.53 -6.39
N PRO A 47 14.81 6.65 -6.33
CA PRO A 47 14.56 7.30 -5.05
C PRO A 47 13.74 6.33 -4.18
N LYS A 48 14.10 6.20 -2.90
CA LYS A 48 13.27 5.47 -1.93
C LYS A 48 11.86 6.06 -1.98
N THR A 49 10.89 5.25 -2.37
CA THR A 49 9.50 5.69 -2.43
C THR A 49 9.02 5.92 -1.00
N TYR A 50 8.70 7.16 -0.64
CA TYR A 50 8.17 7.52 0.67
C TYR A 50 6.82 6.85 1.00
N ARG A 51 6.20 6.19 0.02
CA ARG A 51 4.87 5.54 0.12
C ARG A 51 4.95 4.07 0.55
N CYS A 52 5.76 3.75 1.52
CA CYS A 52 5.63 2.47 2.21
C CYS A 52 4.78 2.72 3.46
N GLY A 53 3.48 2.93 3.27
CA GLY A 53 2.55 2.89 4.40
C GLY A 53 2.66 1.53 5.12
N ARG A 54 2.21 1.46 6.37
CA ARG A 54 2.28 0.22 7.17
C ARG A 54 1.76 -0.97 6.34
N HIS A 55 2.61 -1.97 6.12
CA HIS A 55 2.22 -3.20 5.46
C HIS A 55 1.06 -3.82 6.24
N LEU A 56 0.06 -4.35 5.52
CA LEU A 56 -1.00 -5.10 6.17
C LEU A 56 -0.36 -6.29 6.90
N LYS A 57 -0.82 -6.56 8.13
CA LYS A 57 -0.36 -7.70 8.93
C LYS A 57 -0.83 -9.05 8.37
N LEU A 58 -1.49 -9.06 7.21
CA LEU A 58 -1.98 -10.28 6.58
C LEU A 58 -0.87 -10.92 5.76
N THR A 59 -0.72 -12.23 5.90
CA THR A 59 0.12 -13.02 5.01
C THR A 59 -0.47 -13.01 3.59
N PRO A 60 0.33 -13.25 2.53
CA PRO A 60 -0.18 -13.32 1.17
C PRO A 60 -1.31 -14.35 1.02
N GLU A 61 -1.22 -15.49 1.71
CA GLU A 61 -2.25 -16.55 1.75
C GLU A 61 -3.58 -16.07 2.35
N GLN A 62 -3.51 -15.28 3.42
CA GLN A 62 -4.70 -14.68 4.04
C GLN A 62 -5.32 -13.62 3.14
N MET A 63 -4.49 -12.90 2.38
CA MET A 63 -4.97 -11.92 1.41
C MET A 63 -5.73 -12.60 0.27
N SER A 64 -5.22 -13.70 -0.29
CA SER A 64 -5.91 -14.46 -1.34
C SER A 64 -7.20 -15.09 -0.82
N ALA A 65 -7.19 -15.68 0.37
CA ALA A 65 -8.41 -16.24 0.98
C ALA A 65 -9.51 -15.19 1.19
N LEU A 66 -9.14 -13.96 1.57
CA LEU A 66 -10.07 -12.85 1.70
C LEU A 66 -10.59 -12.36 0.35
N CYS A 67 -9.74 -12.29 -0.69
CA CYS A 67 -10.17 -11.92 -2.05
C CYS A 67 -11.22 -12.91 -2.57
N GLU A 68 -10.97 -14.21 -2.45
CA GLU A 68 -11.92 -15.26 -2.86
C GLU A 68 -13.25 -15.15 -2.11
N LEU A 69 -13.23 -14.86 -0.80
CA LEU A 69 -14.43 -14.68 -0.01
C LEU A 69 -15.24 -13.46 -0.47
N ILE A 70 -14.57 -12.35 -0.79
CA ILE A 70 -15.23 -11.14 -1.29
C ILE A 70 -15.83 -11.38 -2.68
N GLU A 71 -15.13 -12.08 -3.57
CA GLU A 71 -15.62 -12.41 -4.91
C GLU A 71 -16.84 -13.35 -4.85
N LYS A 72 -16.79 -14.37 -3.99
CA LYS A 72 -17.88 -15.34 -3.82
C LYS A 72 -19.12 -14.70 -3.18
N ASN A 73 -18.92 -13.74 -2.27
CA ASN A 73 -19.97 -13.12 -1.47
C ASN A 73 -20.05 -11.60 -1.69
N ASN A 74 -20.15 -11.15 -2.95
CA ASN A 74 -20.18 -9.72 -3.31
C ASN A 74 -21.38 -8.94 -2.68
N ASP A 75 -22.44 -9.64 -2.28
CA ASP A 75 -23.61 -9.02 -1.63
C ASP A 75 -23.51 -8.97 -0.09
N ALA A 76 -22.51 -9.65 0.50
CA ALA A 76 -22.36 -9.73 1.96
C ALA A 76 -21.92 -8.40 2.58
N THR A 77 -22.33 -8.18 3.81
CA THR A 77 -21.88 -7.00 4.57
C THR A 77 -20.42 -7.17 5.03
N LEU A 78 -19.75 -6.05 5.34
CA LEU A 78 -18.37 -6.09 5.85
C LEU A 78 -18.23 -6.85 7.18
N ALA A 79 -19.31 -6.89 7.99
CA ALA A 79 -19.36 -7.66 9.23
C ALA A 79 -19.44 -9.17 8.93
N GLU A 80 -20.33 -9.58 8.02
CA GLU A 80 -20.44 -10.97 7.55
C GLU A 80 -19.12 -11.47 6.93
N LEU A 81 -18.46 -10.64 6.12
CA LEU A 81 -17.15 -10.99 5.55
C LEU A 81 -16.08 -11.21 6.64
N SER A 82 -16.17 -10.46 7.74
CA SER A 82 -15.27 -10.63 8.87
C SER A 82 -15.51 -11.94 9.62
N GLU A 83 -16.78 -12.31 9.81
CA GLU A 83 -17.17 -13.58 10.45
C GLU A 83 -16.78 -14.78 9.59
N LEU A 84 -17.09 -14.73 8.29
CA LEU A 84 -16.70 -15.78 7.33
C LEU A 84 -15.18 -15.95 7.22
N PHE A 85 -14.44 -14.84 7.31
CA PHE A 85 -12.98 -14.88 7.33
C PHE A 85 -12.45 -15.52 8.62
N LEU A 86 -13.06 -15.23 9.77
CA LEU A 86 -12.75 -15.87 11.05
C LEU A 86 -13.02 -17.39 10.99
N GLU A 87 -14.15 -17.80 10.43
CA GLU A 87 -14.47 -19.23 10.27
C GLU A 87 -13.48 -19.96 9.36
N ARG A 88 -13.04 -19.31 8.28
CA ARG A 88 -12.15 -19.93 7.29
C ARG A 88 -10.69 -19.97 7.72
N THR A 89 -10.21 -18.93 8.42
CA THR A 89 -8.77 -18.75 8.72
C THR A 89 -8.44 -18.77 10.21
N GLY A 90 -9.44 -18.71 11.09
CA GLY A 90 -9.25 -18.59 12.54
C GLY A 90 -8.80 -17.20 13.01
N ILE A 91 -8.76 -16.20 12.12
CA ILE A 91 -8.25 -14.85 12.42
C ILE A 91 -9.38 -13.84 12.44
N LEU A 92 -9.50 -13.12 13.56
CA LEU A 92 -10.46 -12.04 13.69
C LEU A 92 -9.91 -10.75 13.06
N LEU A 93 -10.56 -10.31 11.98
CA LEU A 93 -10.31 -8.98 11.40
C LEU A 93 -11.33 -7.98 11.95
N SER A 94 -10.94 -6.72 12.01
CA SER A 94 -11.91 -5.65 12.25
C SER A 94 -12.65 -5.31 10.96
N VAL A 95 -13.91 -4.89 11.07
CA VAL A 95 -14.70 -4.38 9.93
C VAL A 95 -13.94 -3.29 9.16
N ALA A 96 -13.20 -2.42 9.86
CA ALA A 96 -12.37 -1.38 9.26
C ALA A 96 -11.19 -1.95 8.46
N THR A 97 -10.62 -3.09 8.87
CA THR A 97 -9.55 -3.77 8.13
C THR A 97 -10.12 -4.33 6.82
N VAL A 98 -11.28 -4.99 6.88
CA VAL A 98 -11.97 -5.54 5.70
C VAL A 98 -12.34 -4.42 4.72
N ALA A 99 -12.88 -3.30 5.22
CA ALA A 99 -13.21 -2.13 4.41
C ALA A 99 -12.01 -1.58 3.63
N ARG A 100 -10.86 -1.37 4.31
CA ARG A 100 -9.64 -0.86 3.67
C ARG A 100 -9.08 -1.83 2.62
N ILE A 101 -9.24 -3.14 2.84
CA ILE A 101 -8.81 -4.15 1.87
C ILE A 101 -9.72 -4.12 0.64
N ALA A 102 -11.04 -4.09 0.84
CA ALA A 102 -12.01 -3.98 -0.26
C ALA A 102 -11.78 -2.71 -1.10
N GLU A 103 -11.52 -1.55 -0.44
CA GLU A 103 -11.16 -0.30 -1.13
C GLU A 103 -9.86 -0.43 -1.93
N ARG A 104 -8.82 -1.06 -1.36
CA ARG A 104 -7.55 -1.27 -2.03
C ARG A 104 -7.67 -2.18 -3.26
N LEU A 105 -8.56 -3.16 -3.19
CA LEU A 105 -8.90 -4.06 -4.29
C LEU A 105 -9.83 -3.40 -5.33
N ARG A 106 -10.28 -2.16 -5.10
CA ARG A 106 -11.24 -1.43 -5.95
C ARG A 106 -12.53 -2.21 -6.22
N MET A 107 -12.91 -3.11 -5.33
CA MET A 107 -14.12 -3.91 -5.47
C MET A 107 -15.30 -3.05 -5.02
N THR A 108 -16.14 -2.66 -5.98
CA THR A 108 -17.38 -1.93 -5.72
C THR A 108 -18.49 -2.93 -5.46
N ARG A 109 -19.20 -2.76 -4.34
CA ARG A 109 -20.38 -3.57 -4.01
C ARG A 109 -21.39 -3.45 -5.15
N LYS A 110 -21.83 -4.58 -5.71
CA LYS A 110 -22.95 -4.59 -6.64
C LYS A 110 -24.22 -4.19 -5.87
N LYS A 111 -24.88 -3.11 -6.27
CA LYS A 111 -26.05 -2.58 -5.56
C LYS A 111 -27.33 -3.31 -6.04
N ASN A 112 -27.59 -4.49 -5.51
CA ASN A 112 -28.81 -5.27 -5.78
C ASN A 112 -29.80 -5.28 -4.60
N SER A 113 -29.82 -4.25 -3.75
CA SER A 113 -30.73 -4.18 -2.61
C SER A 113 -31.91 -3.26 -2.90
N THR A 114 -33.10 -3.84 -3.07
CA THR A 114 -34.37 -3.13 -2.88
C THR A 114 -34.43 -2.61 -1.44
N PRO A 115 -34.82 -1.35 -1.19
CA PRO A 115 -34.73 -0.76 0.13
C PRO A 115 -35.69 -1.47 1.11
N ALA A 116 -35.14 -2.17 2.09
CA ALA A 116 -35.92 -2.75 3.19
C ALA A 116 -36.40 -1.63 4.13
N LYS A 117 -37.70 -1.68 4.41
CA LYS A 117 -38.58 -0.75 5.12
C LYS A 117 -37.98 -0.13 6.41
N LYS A 118 -38.15 1.20 6.57
CA LYS A 118 -37.83 1.98 7.78
C LYS A 118 -38.40 1.28 9.03
N ARG A 119 -37.57 1.05 10.05
CA ARG A 119 -38.03 0.72 11.40
C ARG A 119 -38.43 2.01 12.12
N ASP A 120 -39.71 2.12 12.47
CA ASP A 120 -40.22 3.15 13.37
C ASP A 120 -39.53 3.03 14.73
N ARG A 121 -38.93 4.14 15.18
CA ARG A 121 -38.43 4.27 16.53
C ARG A 121 -39.57 4.84 17.38
N ASN A 122 -40.31 3.98 18.06
CA ASN A 122 -41.13 4.44 19.17
C ASN A 122 -40.20 4.83 20.32
N SER A 123 -40.16 6.12 20.60
CA SER A 123 -39.47 6.71 21.74
C SER A 123 -40.30 6.48 23.01
N THR A 124 -39.88 5.56 23.87
CA THR A 124 -40.38 5.53 25.25
C THR A 124 -39.63 6.56 26.09
N LYS A 125 -40.40 7.54 26.56
CA LYS A 125 -40.00 8.60 27.49
C LYS A 125 -40.18 8.07 28.92
N THR A 126 -39.17 8.19 29.77
CA THR A 126 -39.35 8.27 31.23
C THR A 126 -38.20 9.08 31.80
#